data_AF-A0A4Y6UPG4-F1
#
_entry.id   AF-A0A4Y6UPG4-F1
#
_cell.length_a   1.000
_cell.length_b   1.000
_cell.length_c   1.000
_cell.angle_alpha   90.00
_cell.angle_beta   90.00
_cell.angle_gamma   90.00
#
_symmetry.space_group_name_H-M   'P 1'
#
loop_
_entity.id
_entity.type
_entity.pdbx_description
1 polymer ?
#
loop_
_entity_poly.entity_id
_entity_poly.type
_entity_poly.pdbx_seq_one_letter_code
_entity_poly.pdbx_strand_id
1 'polypeptide(L)'
;MECEYKWYIIKVDYGYEQNIRELVSNAVYFKEVFIPYQTVCNSKSDIKELCEVYVYMHLCDESKNILNQTPGFCSGESGDFEMISDDEISLKCKEFNRYKWYILRVASNCEEKVRQHILENSMRLGVNDYFKEVFIPYEELSEIELKSKKIATRRKCFPGYVFLYVNLCDEVLNFINNIPKSLKVYGFLKNGNIPKVILDDEIHSMCNALYNAQETKKLGYGYEKGEKVKINDGLFQNFTGKVNMVNDEKKIINVEVSILGKPTIIELDLAQVEKIED
;
A
#
# COMPACT_ATOMS: atom_id res chain seq x y z
N MET A 1 16.08 4.48 39.15
CA MET A 1 16.10 3.10 38.62
C MET A 1 15.51 3.17 37.23
N GLU A 2 16.28 2.79 36.21
CA GLU A 2 15.73 2.69 34.85
C GLU A 2 14.83 1.47 34.80
N CYS A 3 13.53 1.67 34.54
CA CYS A 3 12.61 0.56 34.35
C CYS A 3 12.93 -0.10 33.01
N GLU A 4 13.47 -1.32 33.04
CA GLU A 4 13.71 -2.12 31.85
C GLU A 4 12.39 -2.76 31.38
N TYR A 5 11.92 -2.40 30.19
CA TYR A 5 10.70 -2.94 29.59
C TYR A 5 11.06 -4.05 28.63
N LYS A 6 10.33 -5.17 28.69
CA LYS A 6 10.53 -6.34 27.83
C LYS A 6 9.18 -6.92 27.41
N TRP A 7 9.18 -7.69 26.33
CA TRP A 7 8.01 -8.42 25.89
C TRP A 7 7.86 -9.73 26.65
N TYR A 8 6.63 -9.99 27.09
CA TYR A 8 6.24 -11.21 27.79
C TYR A 8 4.98 -11.81 27.17
N ILE A 9 4.89 -13.13 27.15
CA ILE A 9 3.66 -13.84 26.78
C ILE A 9 2.80 -14.04 28.01
N ILE A 10 1.51 -13.76 27.85
CA ILE A 10 0.48 -13.95 28.86
C ILE A 10 -0.64 -14.77 28.24
N LYS A 11 -1.14 -15.75 28.99
CA LYS A 11 -2.32 -16.55 28.58
C LYS A 11 -3.54 -15.99 29.30
N VAL A 12 -4.58 -15.70 28.52
CA VAL A 12 -5.83 -15.14 29.02
C VAL A 12 -6.99 -15.99 28.51
N ASP A 13 -8.03 -16.16 29.32
CA ASP A 13 -9.30 -16.73 28.87
C ASP A 13 -9.88 -15.87 27.73
N TYR A 14 -10.41 -16.54 26.70
CA TYR A 14 -11.04 -15.90 25.55
C TYR A 14 -12.20 -14.99 25.98
N GLY A 15 -12.26 -13.77 25.43
CA GLY A 15 -13.23 -12.74 25.79
C GLY A 15 -12.76 -11.79 26.90
N TYR A 16 -11.66 -12.10 27.58
CA TYR A 16 -11.06 -11.24 28.61
C TYR A 16 -9.84 -10.46 28.11
N GLU A 17 -9.51 -10.53 26.81
CA GLU A 17 -8.36 -9.81 26.22
C GLU A 17 -8.46 -8.29 26.37
N GLN A 18 -9.67 -7.75 26.48
CA GLN A 18 -9.92 -6.32 26.63
C GLN A 18 -9.40 -5.78 27.97
N ASN A 19 -9.45 -6.59 29.03
CA ASN A 19 -8.94 -6.20 30.35
C ASN A 19 -7.43 -5.93 30.30
N ILE A 20 -6.68 -6.73 29.54
CA ILE A 20 -5.23 -6.50 29.36
C ILE A 20 -4.96 -5.22 28.57
N ARG A 21 -5.80 -4.88 27.58
CA ARG A 21 -5.69 -3.58 26.88
C ARG A 21 -5.92 -2.39 27.81
N GLU A 22 -6.86 -2.51 28.75
CA GLU A 22 -7.12 -1.46 29.74
C GLU A 22 -5.93 -1.26 30.69
N LEU A 23 -5.19 -2.32 31.03
CA LEU A 23 -3.97 -2.21 31.83
C LEU A 23 -2.91 -1.34 31.17
N VAL A 24 -2.70 -1.49 29.86
CA VAL A 24 -1.74 -0.65 29.09
C VAL A 24 -2.12 0.83 29.15
N SER A 25 -3.42 1.14 29.20
CA SER A 25 -3.89 2.53 29.25
C SER A 25 -3.82 3.14 30.66
N ASN A 26 -3.94 2.31 31.71
CA ASN A 26 -4.18 2.77 33.07
C ASN A 26 -3.01 2.52 34.05
N ALA A 27 -2.02 1.69 33.70
CA ALA A 27 -0.95 1.30 34.61
C ALA A 27 0.46 1.60 34.06
N VAL A 28 1.30 2.21 34.90
CA VAL A 28 2.65 2.72 34.55
C VAL A 28 3.63 1.63 34.10
N TYR A 29 3.37 0.37 34.50
CA TYR A 29 4.24 -0.77 34.22
C TYR A 29 4.02 -1.39 32.84
N PHE A 30 2.92 -1.04 32.16
CA PHE A 30 2.50 -1.63 30.89
C PHE A 30 2.57 -0.55 29.80
N LYS A 31 3.27 -0.82 28.70
CA LYS A 31 3.49 0.17 27.63
C LYS A 31 2.78 -0.18 26.33
N GLU A 32 2.76 -1.46 25.97
CA GLU A 32 2.20 -1.91 24.71
C GLU A 32 1.61 -3.31 24.89
N VAL A 33 0.61 -3.64 24.09
CA VAL A 33 0.04 -4.97 24.01
C VAL A 33 -0.22 -5.35 22.56
N PHE A 34 0.20 -6.55 22.21
CA PHE A 34 -0.08 -7.19 20.95
C PHE A 34 -0.91 -8.46 21.19
N ILE A 35 -2.06 -8.57 20.55
CA ILE A 35 -3.00 -9.68 20.73
C ILE A 35 -3.21 -10.34 19.37
N PRO A 36 -2.49 -11.42 19.02
CA PRO A 36 -2.88 -12.24 17.90
C PRO A 36 -4.23 -12.91 18.24
N TYR A 37 -5.21 -12.87 17.33
CA TYR A 37 -6.43 -13.67 17.53
C TYR A 37 -6.05 -15.11 17.20
N GLN A 38 -5.58 -15.84 18.20
CA GLN A 38 -5.38 -17.28 18.14
C GLN A 38 -6.15 -17.92 19.28
N THR A 39 -7.15 -18.74 18.93
CA THR A 39 -7.87 -19.58 19.88
C THR A 39 -7.08 -20.87 20.06
N VAL A 40 -6.51 -21.12 21.24
CA VAL A 40 -5.86 -22.40 21.56
C VAL A 40 -6.90 -23.32 22.20
N CYS A 41 -7.29 -24.38 21.49
CA CYS A 41 -8.17 -25.42 22.03
C CYS A 41 -7.36 -26.43 22.85
N ASN A 42 -7.62 -26.54 24.15
CA ASN A 42 -7.03 -27.60 24.96
C ASN A 42 -7.79 -28.92 24.76
N SER A 43 -7.08 -29.99 24.40
CA SER A 43 -7.64 -31.25 23.90
C SER A 43 -8.08 -32.24 24.99
N LYS A 44 -8.04 -31.88 26.29
CA LYS A 44 -8.24 -32.85 27.39
C LYS A 44 -9.36 -32.59 28.40
N SER A 45 -10.05 -31.44 28.40
CA SER A 45 -11.12 -31.17 29.38
C SER A 45 -11.92 -29.94 28.96
N ASP A 46 -13.22 -29.93 29.27
CA ASP A 46 -14.22 -28.87 29.00
C ASP A 46 -13.64 -27.50 28.60
N ILE A 47 -13.96 -27.10 27.38
CA ILE A 47 -13.28 -26.10 26.55
C ILE A 47 -13.17 -24.74 27.26
N LYS A 48 -11.95 -24.38 27.69
CA LYS A 48 -11.54 -23.00 27.90
C LYS A 48 -10.68 -22.58 26.71
N GLU A 49 -11.24 -21.74 25.85
CA GLU A 49 -10.51 -21.10 24.77
C GLU A 49 -9.52 -20.11 25.41
N LEU A 50 -8.22 -20.29 25.15
CA LEU A 50 -7.17 -19.39 25.66
C LEU A 50 -6.61 -18.54 24.51
N CYS A 51 -6.38 -17.26 24.81
CA CYS A 51 -5.72 -16.27 23.97
C CYS A 51 -4.28 -16.05 24.47
N GLU A 52 -3.31 -16.15 23.56
CA GLU A 52 -1.96 -15.67 23.82
C GLU A 52 -1.90 -14.15 23.59
N VAL A 53 -1.50 -13.42 24.62
CA VAL A 53 -1.39 -11.97 24.65
C VAL A 53 0.06 -11.61 24.92
N TYR A 54 0.63 -10.78 24.06
CA TYR A 54 2.02 -10.35 24.14
C TYR A 54 2.04 -8.95 24.73
N VAL A 55 2.73 -8.75 25.85
CA VAL A 55 2.69 -7.51 26.62
C VAL A 55 4.08 -6.95 26.81
N TYR A 56 4.27 -5.69 26.43
CA TYR A 56 5.49 -4.95 26.69
C TYR A 56 5.39 -4.26 28.05
N MET A 57 6.05 -4.83 29.05
CA MET A 57 5.95 -4.39 30.43
C MET A 57 7.27 -4.43 31.19
N HIS A 58 7.32 -3.68 32.29
CA HIS A 58 8.35 -3.82 33.31
C HIS A 58 7.91 -4.87 34.33
N LEU A 59 8.68 -5.96 34.45
CA LEU A 59 8.36 -7.05 35.37
C LEU A 59 8.89 -6.73 36.78
N CYS A 60 7.97 -6.40 37.70
CA CYS A 60 8.22 -6.17 39.12
C CYS A 60 7.10 -6.83 39.95
N ASP A 61 7.21 -6.82 41.27
CA ASP A 61 6.21 -7.47 42.14
C ASP A 61 4.82 -6.78 42.02
N GLU A 62 4.80 -5.47 41.80
CA GLU A 62 3.58 -4.70 41.56
C GLU A 62 2.90 -5.09 40.25
N SER A 63 3.65 -5.20 39.14
CA SER A 63 3.06 -5.57 37.84
C SER A 63 2.57 -7.02 37.83
N LYS A 64 3.26 -7.93 38.52
CA LYS A 64 2.78 -9.30 38.76
C LYS A 64 1.47 -9.31 39.56
N ASN A 65 1.38 -8.50 40.61
CA ASN A 65 0.18 -8.44 41.44
C ASN A 65 -1.03 -7.90 40.63
N ILE A 66 -0.81 -6.88 39.79
CA ILE A 66 -1.84 -6.36 38.88
C ILE A 66 -2.34 -7.45 37.92
N LEU A 67 -1.43 -8.21 37.30
CA LEU A 67 -1.82 -9.30 36.37
C LEU A 67 -2.58 -10.42 37.09
N ASN A 68 -2.12 -10.83 38.27
CA ASN A 68 -2.79 -11.86 39.07
C ASN A 68 -4.19 -11.46 39.56
N GLN A 69 -4.45 -10.14 39.68
CA GLN A 69 -5.78 -9.61 40.02
C GLN A 69 -6.66 -9.39 38.79
N THR A 70 -6.11 -9.50 37.57
CA THR A 70 -6.85 -9.22 36.34
C THR A 70 -7.77 -10.39 35.97
N PRO A 71 -9.08 -10.14 35.75
CA PRO A 71 -10.01 -11.21 35.39
C PRO A 71 -9.62 -11.88 34.07
N GLY A 72 -9.62 -13.22 34.06
CA GLY A 72 -9.28 -14.04 32.89
C GLY A 72 -7.79 -14.33 32.72
N PHE A 73 -6.90 -13.74 33.55
CA PHE A 73 -5.48 -14.08 33.51
C PHE A 73 -5.24 -15.51 34.03
N CYS A 74 -4.58 -16.33 33.22
CA CYS A 74 -4.20 -17.68 33.61
C CYS A 74 -2.77 -17.69 34.12
N SER A 75 -2.58 -17.73 35.44
CA SER A 75 -1.28 -18.05 36.03
C SER A 75 -0.97 -19.53 35.77
N GLY A 76 0.08 -19.80 34.99
CA GLY A 76 0.59 -21.16 34.83
C GLY A 76 1.07 -21.73 36.17
N GLU A 77 1.12 -23.05 36.30
CA GLU A 77 1.55 -23.74 37.54
C GLU A 77 2.99 -23.38 37.97
N SER A 78 3.80 -22.73 37.12
CA SER A 78 5.14 -22.25 37.45
C SER A 78 5.28 -20.72 37.64
N GLY A 79 4.24 -19.93 37.36
CA GLY A 79 4.34 -18.45 37.46
C GLY A 79 5.39 -17.80 36.54
N ASP A 80 5.90 -18.55 35.55
CA ASP A 80 6.94 -18.07 34.64
C ASP A 80 6.32 -17.21 33.53
N PHE A 81 6.68 -15.93 33.51
CA PHE A 81 6.42 -15.05 32.38
C PHE A 81 7.45 -15.36 31.30
N GLU A 82 7.03 -16.01 30.22
CA GLU A 82 7.91 -16.31 29.08
C GLU A 82 8.30 -14.98 28.40
N MET A 83 9.58 -14.63 28.47
CA MET A 83 10.15 -13.47 27.82
C MET A 83 10.40 -13.77 26.34
N ILE A 84 10.01 -12.86 25.45
CA ILE A 84 10.27 -12.95 24.02
C ILE A 84 11.18 -11.80 23.57
N SER A 85 12.05 -12.07 22.59
CA SER A 85 12.88 -11.05 21.95
C SER A 85 12.11 -10.12 21.00
N ASP A 86 12.59 -8.88 20.80
CA ASP A 86 11.96 -7.93 19.87
C ASP A 86 11.88 -8.47 18.43
N ASP A 87 12.85 -9.29 18.01
CA ASP A 87 12.89 -9.91 16.68
C ASP A 87 11.80 -10.99 16.52
N GLU A 88 11.57 -11.81 17.54
CA GLU A 88 10.52 -12.83 17.54
C GLU A 88 9.12 -12.19 17.61
N ILE A 89 8.93 -11.14 18.41
CA ILE A 89 7.69 -10.34 18.39
C ILE A 89 7.48 -9.75 17.00
N SER A 90 8.53 -9.18 16.39
CA SER A 90 8.43 -8.61 15.05
C SER A 90 8.02 -9.66 14.01
N LEU A 91 8.54 -10.90 14.14
CA LEU A 91 8.14 -12.02 13.30
C LEU A 91 6.67 -12.42 13.53
N LYS A 92 6.24 -12.50 14.80
CA LYS A 92 4.86 -12.81 15.19
C LYS A 92 3.88 -11.72 14.74
N CYS A 93 4.23 -10.45 14.87
CA CYS A 93 3.46 -9.31 14.37
C CYS A 93 3.29 -9.37 12.85
N LYS A 94 4.32 -9.82 12.11
CA LYS A 94 4.22 -10.06 10.66
C LYS A 94 3.34 -11.27 10.34
N GLU A 95 3.50 -12.37 11.08
CA GLU A 95 2.72 -13.61 10.90
C GLU A 95 1.22 -13.40 11.18
N PHE A 96 0.89 -12.63 12.21
CA PHE A 96 -0.48 -12.39 12.69
C PHE A 96 -1.03 -11.02 12.30
N ASN A 97 -0.50 -10.41 11.24
CA ASN A 97 -1.02 -9.17 10.74
C ASN A 97 -2.45 -9.36 10.21
N ARG A 98 -3.42 -8.85 10.96
CA ARG A 98 -4.84 -8.91 10.59
C ARG A 98 -5.15 -8.04 9.38
N TYR A 99 -4.30 -7.05 9.10
CA TYR A 99 -4.45 -6.14 7.98
C TYR A 99 -3.73 -6.71 6.77
N LYS A 100 -4.44 -6.76 5.66
CA LYS A 100 -3.89 -7.20 4.38
C LYS A 100 -4.20 -6.16 3.32
N TRP A 101 -3.38 -6.14 2.27
CA TRP A 101 -3.65 -5.28 1.15
C TRP A 101 -4.69 -5.88 0.22
N TYR A 102 -5.68 -5.05 -0.13
CA TYR A 102 -6.71 -5.35 -1.10
C TYR A 102 -6.80 -4.22 -2.12
N ILE A 103 -7.22 -4.57 -3.33
CA ILE A 103 -7.49 -3.59 -4.39
C ILE A 103 -8.99 -3.39 -4.52
N LEU A 104 -9.40 -2.13 -4.52
CA LEU A 104 -10.74 -1.71 -4.88
C LEU A 104 -10.73 -1.15 -6.30
N ARG A 105 -11.59 -1.69 -7.16
CA ARG A 105 -11.77 -1.21 -8.53
C ARG A 105 -12.82 -0.10 -8.55
N VAL A 106 -12.46 1.03 -9.13
CA VAL A 106 -13.30 2.22 -9.22
C VAL A 106 -13.24 2.81 -10.62
N ALA A 107 -14.21 3.67 -10.97
CA ALA A 107 -14.10 4.43 -12.21
C ALA A 107 -12.92 5.42 -12.14
N SER A 108 -12.25 5.60 -13.27
CA SER A 108 -11.15 6.57 -13.37
C SER A 108 -11.64 7.98 -13.01
N ASN A 109 -10.81 8.74 -12.30
CA ASN A 109 -11.11 10.06 -11.75
C ASN A 109 -12.11 10.12 -10.58
N CYS A 110 -12.55 8.95 -10.07
CA CYS A 110 -13.32 8.87 -8.83
C CYS A 110 -12.48 8.41 -7.63
N GLU A 111 -11.21 8.07 -7.82
CA GLU A 111 -10.34 7.46 -6.79
C GLU A 111 -10.24 8.33 -5.54
N GLU A 112 -9.92 9.62 -5.69
CA GLU A 112 -9.76 10.53 -4.55
C GLU A 112 -11.08 10.75 -3.81
N LYS A 113 -12.20 10.79 -4.55
CA LYS A 113 -13.53 10.90 -3.93
C LYS A 113 -13.88 9.64 -3.15
N VAL A 114 -13.53 8.46 -3.67
CA VAL A 114 -13.74 7.19 -2.99
C VAL A 114 -12.87 7.10 -1.74
N ARG A 115 -11.59 7.48 -1.83
CA ARG A 115 -10.68 7.54 -0.68
C ARG A 115 -11.24 8.44 0.42
N GLN A 116 -11.65 9.66 0.07
CA GLN A 116 -12.23 10.59 1.04
C GLN A 116 -13.51 10.02 1.66
N HIS A 117 -14.38 9.43 0.84
CA HIS A 117 -15.61 8.80 1.31
C HIS A 117 -15.33 7.67 2.31
N ILE A 118 -14.34 6.82 2.04
CA ILE A 118 -13.94 5.72 2.94
C ILE A 118 -13.46 6.29 4.27
N LEU A 119 -12.57 7.29 4.25
CA LEU A 119 -12.01 7.88 5.47
C LEU A 119 -13.09 8.55 6.34
N GLU A 120 -14.00 9.33 5.74
CA GLU A 120 -15.05 10.02 6.49
C GLU A 120 -16.15 9.07 7.01
N ASN A 121 -16.60 8.13 6.17
CA ASN A 121 -17.72 7.28 6.54
C ASN A 121 -17.30 6.11 7.42
N SER A 122 -16.04 5.66 7.35
CA SER A 122 -15.53 4.64 8.27
C SER A 122 -15.53 5.15 9.71
N MET A 123 -15.14 6.42 9.93
CA MET A 123 -15.24 7.06 11.25
C MET A 123 -16.70 7.19 11.71
N ARG A 124 -17.60 7.62 10.82
CA ARG A 124 -19.03 7.80 11.16
C ARG A 124 -19.73 6.49 11.54
N LEU A 125 -19.34 5.38 10.94
CA LEU A 125 -19.94 4.06 11.17
C LEU A 125 -19.18 3.22 12.21
N GLY A 126 -18.09 3.74 12.79
CA GLY A 126 -17.29 3.02 13.78
C GLY A 126 -16.47 1.86 13.22
N VAL A 127 -16.28 1.80 11.89
CA VAL A 127 -15.50 0.75 11.21
C VAL A 127 -14.07 1.20 10.87
N ASN A 128 -13.66 2.38 11.33
CA ASN A 128 -12.34 2.96 11.07
C ASN A 128 -11.19 2.06 11.55
N ASP A 129 -11.37 1.34 12.66
CA ASP A 129 -10.33 0.47 13.24
C ASP A 129 -9.91 -0.68 12.31
N TYR A 130 -10.77 -1.03 11.34
CA TYR A 130 -10.43 -2.02 10.32
C TYR A 130 -9.60 -1.45 9.18
N PHE A 131 -9.66 -0.14 8.92
CA PHE A 131 -8.92 0.52 7.84
C PHE A 131 -7.65 1.17 8.38
N LYS A 132 -6.50 0.54 8.15
CA LYS A 132 -5.20 1.09 8.56
C LYS A 132 -4.68 2.10 7.55
N GLU A 133 -4.86 1.85 6.26
CA GLU A 133 -4.41 2.77 5.21
C GLU A 133 -5.29 2.71 3.95
N VAL A 134 -5.51 3.88 3.34
CA VAL A 134 -6.15 4.02 2.02
C VAL A 134 -5.21 4.80 1.10
N PHE A 135 -4.58 4.06 0.19
CA PHE A 135 -3.51 4.53 -0.65
C PHE A 135 -3.94 4.63 -2.12
N ILE A 136 -3.54 5.72 -2.79
CA ILE A 136 -3.67 5.89 -4.23
C ILE A 136 -2.27 6.18 -4.77
N PRO A 137 -1.73 5.35 -5.68
CA PRO A 137 -0.40 5.54 -6.21
C PRO A 137 -0.38 6.71 -7.21
N TYR A 138 0.40 7.73 -6.85
CA TYR A 138 0.64 8.94 -7.63
C TYR A 138 2.10 8.97 -8.11
N GLU A 139 2.34 9.49 -9.32
CA GLU A 139 3.67 9.80 -9.86
C GLU A 139 4.25 10.99 -9.09
N GLU A 140 5.52 10.88 -8.68
CA GLU A 140 6.30 12.02 -8.21
C GLU A 140 6.62 12.95 -9.38
N LEU A 141 6.33 14.24 -9.21
CA LEU A 141 6.55 15.22 -10.26
C LEU A 141 8.03 15.50 -10.45
N SER A 142 8.46 15.59 -11.69
CA SER A 142 9.83 15.98 -12.02
C SER A 142 10.17 17.39 -11.49
N GLU A 143 11.44 17.65 -11.15
CA GLU A 143 11.90 18.98 -10.68
C GLU A 143 11.56 20.12 -11.66
N ILE A 144 11.40 19.79 -12.95
CA ILE A 144 11.03 20.74 -14.01
C ILE A 144 9.54 21.10 -13.91
N GLU A 145 8.66 20.13 -13.63
CA GLU A 145 7.22 20.35 -13.40
C GLU A 145 6.96 21.05 -12.05
N LEU A 146 7.78 20.81 -11.03
CA LEU A 146 7.70 21.52 -9.73
C LEU A 146 8.05 23.01 -9.86
N LYS A 147 8.97 23.38 -10.77
CA LYS A 147 9.35 24.78 -11.04
C LYS A 147 8.30 25.55 -11.83
N SER A 148 7.50 24.86 -12.65
CA SER A 148 6.40 25.46 -13.41
C SER A 148 5.12 25.47 -12.58
N LYS A 149 4.94 26.52 -11.77
CA LYS A 149 3.79 26.80 -10.88
C LYS A 149 2.38 26.71 -11.48
N LYS A 150 2.21 26.41 -12.77
CA LYS A 150 0.90 26.41 -13.42
C LYS A 150 0.17 25.07 -13.40
N ILE A 151 0.83 23.91 -13.54
CA ILE A 151 0.11 22.60 -13.54
C ILE A 151 1.05 21.47 -13.07
N ALA A 152 1.40 21.48 -11.79
CA ALA A 152 2.02 20.34 -11.12
C ALA A 152 0.92 19.33 -10.70
N THR A 153 0.20 18.77 -11.68
CA THR A 153 -0.84 17.77 -11.39
C THR A 153 -0.19 16.39 -11.31
N ARG A 154 -0.09 15.84 -10.09
CA ARG A 154 0.38 14.45 -9.85
C ARG A 154 -0.39 13.49 -10.76
N ARG A 155 0.33 12.80 -11.65
CA ARG A 155 -0.28 11.80 -12.55
C ARG A 155 -0.52 10.52 -11.77
N LYS A 156 -1.54 9.74 -12.13
CA LYS A 156 -1.89 8.49 -11.41
C LYS A 156 -1.17 7.32 -12.08
N CYS A 157 -0.49 6.48 -11.31
CA CYS A 157 0.18 5.28 -11.83
C CYS A 157 -0.83 4.20 -12.24
N PHE A 158 -1.91 4.07 -11.47
CA PHE A 158 -2.99 3.11 -11.69
C PHE A 158 -4.37 3.78 -11.68
N PRO A 159 -4.81 4.37 -12.81
CA PRO A 159 -6.14 4.95 -12.89
C PRO A 159 -7.21 3.86 -12.68
N GLY A 160 -8.22 4.15 -11.85
CA GLY A 160 -9.31 3.24 -11.53
C GLY A 160 -9.03 2.21 -10.43
N TYR A 161 -7.94 2.36 -9.69
CA TYR A 161 -7.60 1.47 -8.57
C TYR A 161 -7.32 2.26 -7.29
N VAL A 162 -7.86 1.76 -6.18
CA VAL A 162 -7.59 2.25 -4.82
C VAL A 162 -7.07 1.08 -3.99
N PHE A 163 -5.98 1.29 -3.28
CA PHE A 163 -5.34 0.27 -2.44
C PHE A 163 -5.79 0.47 -1.00
N LEU A 164 -6.18 -0.63 -0.36
CA LEU A 164 -6.73 -0.65 0.99
C LEU A 164 -5.90 -1.59 1.84
N TYR A 165 -5.32 -1.09 2.92
CA TYR A 165 -4.72 -1.91 3.96
C TYR A 165 -5.73 -2.07 5.07
N VAL A 166 -6.45 -3.20 5.04
CA VAL A 166 -7.66 -3.39 5.82
C VAL A 166 -7.71 -4.79 6.43
N ASN A 167 -8.25 -4.89 7.63
CA ASN A 167 -8.64 -6.17 8.22
C ASN A 167 -10.01 -6.55 7.64
N LEU A 168 -10.03 -7.53 6.75
CA LEU A 168 -11.25 -7.87 6.01
C LEU A 168 -12.23 -8.66 6.88
N CYS A 169 -13.35 -8.03 7.23
CA CYS A 169 -14.49 -8.65 7.91
C CYS A 169 -15.79 -8.35 7.14
N ASP A 170 -16.91 -8.98 7.55
CA ASP A 170 -18.22 -8.77 6.92
C ASP A 170 -18.70 -7.32 6.99
N GLU A 171 -18.36 -6.60 8.06
CA GLU A 171 -18.68 -5.17 8.21
C GLU A 171 -17.98 -4.32 7.16
N VAL A 172 -16.69 -4.59 6.90
CA VAL A 172 -15.91 -3.92 5.84
C VAL A 172 -16.47 -4.25 4.46
N LEU A 173 -16.82 -5.52 4.20
CA LEU A 173 -17.41 -5.93 2.94
C LEU A 173 -18.76 -5.22 2.70
N ASN A 174 -19.62 -5.18 3.72
CA ASN A 174 -20.89 -4.48 3.67
C ASN A 174 -20.69 -2.97 3.49
N PHE A 175 -19.74 -2.37 4.21
CA PHE A 175 -19.40 -0.95 4.07
C PHE A 175 -19.01 -0.60 2.63
N ILE A 176 -18.09 -1.36 2.02
CA ILE A 176 -17.65 -1.13 0.64
C ILE A 176 -18.80 -1.33 -0.36
N ASN A 177 -19.66 -2.33 -0.15
CA ASN A 177 -20.82 -2.57 -1.00
C ASN A 177 -21.90 -1.47 -0.86
N ASN A 178 -21.98 -0.82 0.30
CA ASN A 178 -22.90 0.28 0.59
C ASN A 178 -22.38 1.66 0.15
N ILE A 179 -21.15 1.73 -0.39
CA ILE A 179 -20.65 2.98 -0.97
C ILE A 179 -21.64 3.45 -2.06
N PRO A 180 -22.06 4.73 -2.05
CA PRO A 180 -22.99 5.25 -3.03
C PRO A 180 -22.57 4.93 -4.47
N LYS A 181 -23.51 4.41 -5.27
CA LYS A 181 -23.27 4.09 -6.69
C LYS A 181 -22.79 5.29 -7.51
N SER A 182 -23.04 6.52 -7.05
CA SER A 182 -22.52 7.77 -7.64
C SER A 182 -21.00 7.85 -7.64
N LEU A 183 -20.31 7.18 -6.70
CA LEU A 183 -18.86 7.08 -6.63
C LEU A 183 -18.27 6.01 -7.55
N LYS A 184 -19.13 5.26 -8.28
CA LYS A 184 -18.76 4.28 -9.31
C LYS A 184 -17.70 3.27 -8.83
N VAL A 185 -17.93 2.71 -7.65
CA VAL A 185 -17.15 1.61 -7.11
C VAL A 185 -17.68 0.30 -7.71
N TYR A 186 -16.79 -0.48 -8.32
CA TYR A 186 -17.12 -1.79 -8.88
C TYR A 186 -16.95 -2.92 -7.84
N GLY A 187 -16.23 -2.64 -6.76
CA GLY A 187 -15.95 -3.58 -5.67
C GLY A 187 -14.50 -4.06 -5.68
N PHE A 188 -14.20 -4.99 -4.79
CA PHE A 188 -12.87 -5.55 -4.67
C PHE A 188 -12.45 -6.28 -5.95
N LEU A 189 -11.16 -6.25 -6.25
CA LEU A 189 -10.55 -7.18 -7.18
C LEU A 189 -10.64 -8.58 -6.57
N LYS A 190 -11.28 -9.52 -7.28
CA LYS A 190 -11.53 -10.88 -6.78
C LYS A 190 -10.73 -11.90 -7.56
N ASN A 191 -10.33 -12.98 -6.88
CA ASN A 191 -9.90 -14.22 -7.52
C ASN A 191 -11.03 -15.25 -7.32
N GLY A 192 -11.88 -15.42 -8.33
CA GLY A 192 -13.17 -16.12 -8.16
C GLY A 192 -14.13 -15.32 -7.29
N ASN A 193 -14.57 -15.89 -6.16
CA ASN A 193 -15.53 -15.24 -5.26
C ASN A 193 -14.88 -14.46 -4.11
N ILE A 194 -13.57 -14.60 -3.89
CA ILE A 194 -12.87 -14.06 -2.72
C ILE A 194 -12.04 -12.83 -3.14
N PRO A 195 -12.03 -11.73 -2.36
CA PRO A 195 -11.13 -10.61 -2.59
C PRO A 195 -9.67 -11.04 -2.65
N LYS A 196 -8.95 -10.59 -3.67
CA LYS A 196 -7.52 -10.89 -3.87
C LYS A 196 -6.70 -10.13 -2.83
N VAL A 197 -5.92 -10.87 -2.05
CA VAL A 197 -4.90 -10.34 -1.15
C VAL A 197 -3.64 -10.04 -1.95
N ILE A 198 -2.95 -8.96 -1.61
CA ILE A 198 -1.64 -8.58 -2.16
C ILE A 198 -0.64 -8.53 -1.01
N LEU A 199 0.58 -9.00 -1.29
CA LEU A 199 1.67 -8.91 -0.33
C LEU A 199 2.27 -7.50 -0.31
N ASP A 200 2.78 -7.05 0.84
CA ASP A 200 3.43 -5.75 0.97
C ASP A 200 4.56 -5.58 -0.08
N ASP A 201 5.36 -6.63 -0.29
CA ASP A 201 6.46 -6.64 -1.25
C ASP A 201 5.97 -6.50 -2.70
N GLU A 202 4.82 -7.08 -3.04
CA GLU A 202 4.23 -6.96 -4.38
C GLU A 202 3.77 -5.53 -4.67
N ILE A 203 3.22 -4.82 -3.67
CA ILE A 203 2.83 -3.41 -3.83
C ILE A 203 4.07 -2.54 -4.03
N HIS A 204 5.10 -2.72 -3.20
CA HIS A 204 6.34 -1.95 -3.32
C HIS A 204 7.02 -2.23 -4.66
N SER A 205 7.12 -3.49 -5.07
CA SER A 205 7.68 -3.89 -6.36
C SER A 205 6.87 -3.32 -7.53
N MET A 206 5.54 -3.35 -7.46
CA MET A 206 4.67 -2.81 -8.50
C MET A 206 4.79 -1.29 -8.64
N CYS A 207 4.87 -0.56 -7.52
CA CYS A 207 5.15 0.86 -7.51
C CYS A 207 6.52 1.14 -8.14
N ASN A 208 7.58 0.46 -7.69
CA ASN A 208 8.95 0.63 -8.17
C ASN A 208 9.13 0.25 -9.64
N ALA A 209 8.53 -0.85 -10.10
CA ALA A 209 8.59 -1.29 -11.48
C ALA A 209 7.92 -0.27 -12.42
N LEU A 210 6.83 0.37 -12.00
CA LEU A 210 6.24 1.44 -12.78
C LEU A 210 7.09 2.71 -12.82
N TYR A 211 7.71 3.09 -11.70
CA TYR A 211 8.67 4.21 -11.68
C TYR A 211 9.81 3.95 -12.68
N ASN A 212 10.42 2.76 -12.63
CA ASN A 212 11.51 2.37 -13.52
C ASN A 212 11.09 2.19 -14.99
N ALA A 213 9.91 1.62 -15.26
CA ALA A 213 9.37 1.44 -16.61
C ALA A 213 9.02 2.78 -17.29
N GLN A 214 8.71 3.80 -16.49
CA GLN A 214 8.46 5.16 -16.98
C GLN A 214 9.74 5.97 -17.14
N GLU A 215 10.77 5.74 -16.33
CA GLU A 215 12.12 6.20 -16.66
C GLU A 215 12.61 5.59 -17.96
N THR A 216 12.38 4.30 -18.21
CA THR A 216 12.71 3.68 -19.50
C THR A 216 11.84 4.18 -20.67
N LYS A 217 10.56 4.52 -20.44
CA LYS A 217 9.74 5.22 -21.46
C LYS A 217 10.15 6.68 -21.67
N LYS A 218 10.75 7.35 -20.68
CA LYS A 218 11.42 8.65 -20.84
C LYS A 218 12.81 8.51 -21.50
N LEU A 219 13.48 7.37 -21.32
CA LEU A 219 14.76 7.01 -21.95
C LEU A 219 14.59 6.38 -23.34
N GLY A 220 13.35 6.15 -23.81
CA GLY A 220 13.04 5.65 -25.15
C GLY A 220 13.13 6.68 -26.29
N TYR A 221 13.61 7.89 -26.02
CA TYR A 221 13.86 8.92 -27.04
C TYR A 221 15.35 9.06 -27.38
N GLY A 222 16.15 8.01 -27.18
CA GLY A 222 17.53 7.96 -27.66
C GLY A 222 17.57 7.84 -29.18
N TYR A 223 17.23 8.92 -29.89
CA TYR A 223 17.42 9.05 -31.31
C TYR A 223 18.87 9.45 -31.58
N GLU A 224 19.57 8.67 -32.39
CA GLU A 224 20.91 9.02 -32.84
C GLU A 224 20.87 9.62 -34.24
N LYS A 225 21.84 10.48 -34.55
CA LYS A 225 21.99 11.05 -35.89
C LYS A 225 22.19 9.93 -36.92
N GLY A 226 21.34 9.88 -37.93
CA GLY A 226 21.39 8.91 -39.02
C GLY A 226 20.35 7.78 -38.92
N GLU A 227 19.63 7.67 -37.80
CA GLU A 227 18.58 6.66 -37.63
C GLU A 227 17.36 6.94 -38.52
N LYS A 228 16.65 5.88 -38.90
CA LYS A 228 15.41 5.98 -39.68
C LYS A 228 14.21 6.16 -38.75
N VAL A 229 13.35 7.11 -39.08
CA VAL A 229 12.14 7.42 -38.32
C VAL A 229 10.95 7.61 -39.26
N LYS A 230 9.77 7.22 -38.79
CA LYS A 230 8.47 7.45 -39.45
C LYS A 230 7.77 8.62 -38.77
N ILE A 231 7.17 9.50 -39.57
CA ILE A 231 6.36 10.61 -39.06
C ILE A 231 4.91 10.12 -38.90
N ASN A 232 4.33 10.30 -37.71
CA ASN A 232 3.00 9.80 -37.38
C ASN A 232 1.92 10.89 -37.29
N ASP A 233 2.30 12.16 -37.37
CA ASP A 233 1.41 13.30 -37.18
C ASP A 233 1.64 14.42 -38.21
N GLY A 234 0.63 15.25 -38.44
CA GLY A 234 0.68 16.40 -39.35
C GLY A 234 0.61 16.08 -40.85
N LEU A 235 0.88 17.09 -41.69
CA LEU A 235 0.78 17.01 -43.15
C LEU A 235 1.76 16.00 -43.79
N PHE A 236 2.77 15.58 -43.02
CA PHE A 236 3.83 14.66 -43.44
C PHE A 236 3.67 13.28 -42.79
N GLN A 237 2.48 12.96 -42.27
CA GLN A 237 2.15 11.64 -41.74
C GLN A 237 2.44 10.55 -42.78
N ASN A 238 3.01 9.44 -42.32
CA ASN A 238 3.49 8.30 -43.10
C ASN A 238 4.74 8.53 -43.97
N PHE A 239 5.36 9.70 -43.94
CA PHE A 239 6.69 9.85 -44.52
C PHE A 239 7.75 9.20 -43.65
N THR A 240 8.77 8.65 -44.29
CA THR A 240 9.96 8.09 -43.64
C THR A 240 11.16 8.99 -43.92
N GLY A 241 11.96 9.26 -42.91
CA GLY A 241 13.13 10.13 -43.01
C GLY A 241 14.29 9.65 -42.13
N LYS A 242 15.40 10.38 -42.17
CA LYS A 242 16.57 10.15 -41.34
C LYS A 242 16.77 11.26 -40.34
N VAL A 243 17.20 10.93 -39.13
CA VAL A 243 17.50 11.92 -38.09
C VAL A 243 18.76 12.71 -38.48
N ASN A 244 18.66 14.03 -38.59
CA ASN A 244 19.80 14.91 -38.84
C ASN A 244 20.39 15.46 -37.53
N MET A 245 19.53 15.93 -36.63
CA MET A 245 19.93 16.50 -35.34
C MET A 245 18.81 16.36 -34.32
N VAL A 246 19.17 16.07 -33.08
CA VAL A 246 18.24 15.96 -31.95
C VAL A 246 18.56 17.05 -30.94
N ASN A 247 17.54 17.73 -30.44
CA ASN A 247 17.63 18.66 -29.33
C ASN A 247 16.77 18.15 -28.18
N ASP A 248 17.39 17.37 -27.30
CA ASP A 248 16.73 16.74 -26.15
C ASP A 248 16.21 17.77 -25.13
N GLU A 249 16.90 18.91 -24.98
CA GLU A 249 16.48 19.97 -24.07
C GLU A 249 15.15 20.61 -24.49
N LYS A 250 14.94 20.78 -25.79
CA LYS A 250 13.72 21.37 -26.36
C LYS A 250 12.70 20.35 -26.82
N LYS A 251 13.03 19.06 -26.79
CA LYS A 251 12.24 17.94 -27.33
C LYS A 251 11.91 18.07 -28.82
N ILE A 252 12.85 18.62 -29.57
CA ILE A 252 12.72 18.88 -31.00
C ILE A 252 13.70 17.99 -31.76
N ILE A 253 13.24 17.40 -32.86
CA ILE A 253 14.04 16.57 -33.76
C ILE A 253 13.98 17.11 -35.18
N ASN A 254 15.15 17.23 -35.80
CA ASN A 254 15.29 17.59 -37.21
C ASN A 254 15.40 16.31 -38.04
N VAL A 255 14.40 16.05 -38.86
CA VAL A 255 14.33 14.87 -39.73
C VAL A 255 14.51 15.29 -41.18
N GLU A 256 15.44 14.64 -41.87
CA GLU A 256 15.63 14.77 -43.31
C GLU A 256 14.71 13.79 -44.05
N VAL A 257 13.76 14.33 -44.81
CA VAL A 257 12.79 13.59 -45.62
C VAL A 257 13.03 13.87 -47.10
N SER A 258 12.90 12.87 -47.95
CA SER A 258 12.95 13.07 -49.41
C SER A 258 11.55 13.39 -49.94
N ILE A 259 11.34 14.63 -50.36
CA ILE A 259 10.08 15.07 -50.96
C ILE A 259 10.39 15.44 -52.42
N LEU A 260 9.69 14.80 -53.37
CA LEU A 260 9.88 15.01 -54.82
C LEU A 260 11.33 14.84 -55.29
N GLY A 261 12.07 13.91 -54.67
CA GLY A 261 13.47 13.63 -54.99
C GLY A 261 14.47 14.67 -54.46
N LYS A 262 14.04 15.62 -53.62
CA LYS A 262 14.91 16.60 -52.95
C LYS A 262 14.94 16.34 -51.44
N PRO A 263 16.13 16.33 -50.81
CA PRO A 263 16.24 16.24 -49.35
C PRO A 263 15.75 17.55 -48.71
N THR A 264 14.82 17.43 -47.75
CA THR A 264 14.26 18.57 -47.00
C THR A 264 14.35 18.26 -45.51
N ILE A 265 14.89 19.19 -44.73
CA ILE A 265 14.97 19.08 -43.27
C ILE A 265 13.70 19.70 -42.67
N ILE A 266 13.02 18.93 -41.83
CA ILE A 266 11.78 19.34 -41.16
C ILE A 266 12.00 19.23 -39.66
N GLU A 267 11.58 20.26 -38.93
CA GLU A 267 11.60 20.31 -37.47
C GLU A 267 10.28 19.73 -36.94
N LEU A 268 10.36 18.72 -36.08
CA LEU A 268 9.22 18.02 -35.49
C LEU A 268 9.41 17.84 -33.98
N ASP A 269 8.31 17.65 -33.25
CA ASP A 269 8.39 17.22 -31.84
C ASP A 269 8.78 15.73 -31.79
N LEU A 270 9.57 15.35 -30.79
CA LEU A 270 9.91 13.95 -30.51
C LEU A 270 8.68 13.03 -30.41
N ALA A 271 7.53 13.56 -29.97
CA ALA A 271 6.29 12.81 -29.88
C ALA A 271 5.61 12.50 -31.24
N GLN A 272 6.00 13.20 -32.31
CA GLN A 272 5.40 13.08 -33.65
C GLN A 272 6.14 12.07 -34.55
N VAL A 273 7.25 11.53 -34.07
CA VAL A 273 8.10 10.58 -34.79
C VAL A 273 8.16 9.25 -34.06
N GLU A 274 8.26 8.17 -34.84
CA GLU A 274 8.40 6.80 -34.34
C GLU A 274 9.63 6.15 -34.99
N LYS A 275 10.44 5.47 -34.19
CA LYS A 275 11.64 4.78 -34.68
C LYS A 275 11.23 3.59 -35.55
N ILE A 276 11.88 3.45 -36.70
CA ILE A 276 11.78 2.24 -37.53
C ILE A 276 13.07 1.46 -37.30
N GLU A 277 12.97 0.30 -36.67
CA GLU A 277 14.04 -0.69 -36.70
C GLU A 277 14.02 -1.37 -38.07
N ASP A 278 15.17 -1.40 -38.76
CA ASP A 278 15.35 -2.20 -39.98
C ASP A 278 15.51 -3.69 -39.61
#